data_AF-A0A420BJC8-F1
#
_entry.id   AF-A0A420BJC8-F1
#
_cell.length_a   1.000
_cell.length_b   1.000
_cell.length_c   1.000
_cell.angle_alpha   90.00
_cell.angle_beta   90.00
_cell.angle_gamma   90.00
#
_symmetry.space_group_name_H-M   'P 1'
#
loop_
_entity.id
_entity.type
_entity.pdbx_description
1 polymer ?
#
loop_
_entity_poly.entity_id
_entity_poly.type
_entity_poly.pdbx_seq_one_letter_code
_entity_poly.pdbx_strand_id
1 'polypeptide(L)'
;MAWLVLKYLRVHWIYTIVIGYFGTAIALYMLSDIHILIPCLWKAITGYECPGCGMTTAFIALLQMKWEDAWSANPMIFGLVPVLIFLILRDFHRFIHRQTGSM
;
A
#
# COMPACT_ATOMS: atom_id res chain seq x y z
N MET A 1 17.87 9.45 -15.25
CA MET A 1 17.01 8.87 -14.18
C MET A 1 15.64 9.56 -14.07
N ALA A 2 15.55 10.88 -13.87
CA ALA A 2 14.27 11.57 -13.68
C ALA A 2 13.25 11.41 -14.83
N TRP A 3 13.71 11.40 -16.08
CA TRP A 3 12.84 11.25 -17.25
C TRP A 3 12.20 9.85 -17.38
N LEU A 4 12.94 8.80 -17.01
CA LEU A 4 12.45 7.42 -16.97
C LEU A 4 11.39 7.23 -15.89
N VAL A 5 11.62 7.82 -14.71
CA VAL A 5 10.68 7.83 -13.59
C VAL A 5 9.39 8.57 -13.99
N LEU A 6 9.50 9.74 -14.63
CA LEU A 6 8.34 10.48 -15.16
C LEU A 6 7.53 9.68 -16.19
N LYS A 7 8.19 8.93 -17.08
CA LYS A 7 7.52 8.06 -18.06
C LYS A 7 6.83 6.88 -17.40
N TYR A 8 7.46 6.28 -16.39
CA TYR A 8 6.86 5.21 -15.57
C TYR A 8 5.63 5.70 -14.80
N LEU A 9 5.74 6.85 -14.12
CA LEU A 9 4.61 7.47 -13.40
C LEU A 9 3.43 7.81 -14.33
N ARG A 10 3.71 8.24 -15.57
CA ARG A 10 2.66 8.56 -16.56
C ARG A 10 1.96 7.31 -17.10
N VAL A 11 2.69 6.22 -17.30
CA VAL A 11 2.11 4.93 -17.75
C VAL A 11 1.32 4.27 -16.62
N HIS A 12 1.81 4.36 -15.38
CA HIS A 12 1.18 3.80 -14.18
C HIS A 12 0.38 4.84 -13.37
N TRP A 13 -0.24 5.82 -14.04
CA TRP A 13 -0.89 6.97 -13.38
C TRP A 13 -1.99 6.57 -12.38
N ILE A 14 -2.74 5.49 -12.65
CA ILE A 14 -3.75 4.95 -11.74
C ILE A 14 -3.11 4.48 -10.42
N TYR A 15 -2.00 3.73 -10.48
CA TYR A 15 -1.29 3.28 -9.28
C TYR A 15 -0.78 4.46 -8.47
N THR A 16 -0.25 5.49 -9.14
CA THR A 16 0.21 6.72 -8.49
C THR A 16 -0.93 7.43 -7.75
N ILE A 17 -2.11 7.56 -8.38
CA ILE A 17 -3.28 8.19 -7.74
C ILE A 17 -3.75 7.38 -6.54
N VAL A 18 -3.85 6.06 -6.68
CA VAL A 18 -4.31 5.18 -5.61
C VAL A 18 -3.34 5.23 -4.42
N ILE A 19 -2.04 5.08 -4.65
CA ILE A 19 -1.02 5.17 -3.60
C ILE A 19 -1.01 6.56 -2.96
N GLY A 20 -1.17 7.62 -3.76
CA GLY A 20 -1.28 8.99 -3.29
C GLY A 20 -2.47 9.20 -2.35
N TYR A 21 -3.66 8.73 -2.74
CA TYR A 21 -4.87 8.81 -1.92
C TYR A 21 -4.75 8.04 -0.59
N PHE A 22 -4.27 6.79 -0.64
CA PHE A 22 -4.06 6.01 0.59
C PHE A 22 -2.99 6.65 1.48
N GLY A 23 -1.92 7.17 0.88
CA GLY A 23 -0.85 7.87 1.61
C GLY A 23 -1.35 9.13 2.30
N THR A 24 -2.13 9.98 1.62
CA THR A 24 -2.69 11.19 2.23
C THR A 24 -3.74 10.86 3.30
N ALA A 25 -4.60 9.85 3.08
CA ALA A 25 -5.55 9.39 4.07
C ALA A 25 -4.87 8.84 5.35
N ILE A 26 -3.80 8.05 5.19
CA ILE A 26 -3.00 7.54 6.32
C ILE A 26 -2.30 8.70 7.04
N ALA A 27 -1.72 9.65 6.32
CA ALA A 27 -1.06 10.81 6.92
C ALA A 27 -2.05 11.66 7.73
N LEU A 28 -3.25 11.91 7.21
CA LEU A 28 -4.31 12.62 7.94
C LEU A 28 -4.78 11.85 9.18
N TYR A 29 -4.86 10.53 9.08
CA TYR A 29 -5.17 9.68 10.25
C TYR A 29 -4.08 9.81 11.33
N MET A 30 -2.80 9.78 10.94
CA MET A 30 -1.69 9.89 11.88
C MET A 30 -1.55 11.28 12.51
N LEU A 31 -1.87 12.35 11.78
CA LEU A 31 -1.66 13.73 12.23
C LEU A 31 -2.84 14.29 13.02
N SER A 32 -4.06 13.86 12.70
CA SER A 32 -5.27 14.50 13.20
C SER A 32 -6.28 13.51 13.81
N ASP A 33 -5.94 12.23 13.93
CA ASP A 33 -6.85 11.14 14.33
C ASP A 33 -8.15 11.09 13.48
N ILE A 34 -8.11 11.66 12.28
CA ILE A 34 -9.28 11.70 11.39
C ILE A 34 -9.41 10.35 10.69
N HIS A 35 -10.46 9.62 11.03
CA HIS A 35 -10.80 8.34 10.42
C HIS A 35 -11.45 8.52 9.03
N ILE A 36 -10.67 8.95 8.03
CA ILE A 36 -11.08 8.99 6.60
C ILE A 36 -10.85 7.63 5.90
N LEU A 37 -10.27 6.64 6.60
CA LEU A 37 -10.03 5.33 6.01
C LEU A 37 -11.36 4.62 5.72
N ILE A 38 -11.46 4.07 4.51
CA ILE A 38 -12.63 3.33 4.05
C ILE A 38 -12.83 2.12 5.00
N PRO A 39 -13.96 2.04 5.73
CA PRO A 39 -14.24 0.89 6.57
C PRO A 39 -14.38 -0.36 5.69
N CYS A 40 -14.02 -1.52 6.21
CA CYS A 40 -14.16 -2.78 5.47
C CYS A 40 -15.63 -2.96 5.07
N LEU A 41 -15.91 -2.80 3.78
CA LEU A 41 -17.27 -2.87 3.23
C LEU A 41 -17.90 -4.25 3.50
N TRP A 42 -17.08 -5.31 3.55
CA TRP A 42 -17.53 -6.65 3.89
C TRP A 42 -18.07 -6.76 5.30
N LYS A 43 -17.35 -6.25 6.30
CA LYS A 43 -17.82 -6.20 7.69
C LYS A 43 -19.04 -5.29 7.83
N ALA A 44 -19.07 -4.18 7.10
CA ALA A 44 -20.20 -3.25 7.11
C ALA A 44 -21.49 -3.86 6.53
N ILE A 45 -21.39 -4.68 5.48
CA ILE A 45 -22.56 -5.29 4.81
C ILE A 45 -22.95 -6.62 5.49
N THR A 46 -21.98 -7.47 5.79
CA THR A 46 -22.25 -8.85 6.26
C THR A 46 -22.16 -9.01 7.77
N GLY A 47 -21.53 -8.07 8.49
CA GLY A 47 -21.25 -8.19 9.92
C GLY A 47 -20.08 -9.13 10.27
N TYR A 48 -19.56 -9.90 9.30
CA TYR A 48 -18.48 -10.87 9.52
C TYR A 48 -17.12 -10.30 9.16
N GLU A 49 -16.10 -10.71 9.91
CA GLU A 49 -14.71 -10.38 9.63
C GLU A 49 -14.17 -11.29 8.51
N CYS A 50 -13.84 -10.69 7.35
CA CYS A 50 -13.16 -11.38 6.27
C CYS A 50 -11.65 -11.45 6.55
N PRO A 51 -10.87 -12.32 5.87
CA PRO A 51 -9.42 -12.43 6.10
C PRO A 51 -8.64 -11.13 5.81
N GLY A 52 -9.24 -10.19 5.06
CA GLY A 52 -8.67 -8.88 4.78
C GLY A 52 -9.15 -7.75 5.72
N CYS A 53 -10.02 -8.04 6.68
CA CYS A 53 -10.47 -7.04 7.64
C CYS A 53 -9.29 -6.59 8.52
N GLY A 54 -9.19 -5.28 8.78
CA GLY A 54 -8.08 -4.74 9.57
C GLY A 54 -6.74 -4.59 8.86
N MET A 55 -6.60 -4.90 7.56
CA MET A 55 -5.33 -4.76 6.83
C MET A 55 -4.77 -3.33 6.86
N THR A 56 -5.62 -2.31 6.70
CA THR A 56 -5.19 -0.90 6.75
C THR A 56 -4.74 -0.49 8.15
N THR A 57 -5.44 -0.95 9.19
CA THR A 57 -5.05 -0.74 10.59
C THR A 57 -3.73 -1.43 10.91
N ALA A 58 -3.55 -2.67 10.45
CA ALA A 58 -2.31 -3.42 10.62
C ALA A 58 -1.14 -2.74 9.91
N PHE A 59 -1.38 -2.20 8.71
CA PHE A 59 -0.39 -1.42 7.98
C PHE A 59 -0.01 -0.12 8.71
N ILE A 60 -0.98 0.61 9.25
CA ILE A 60 -0.71 1.81 10.05
C ILE A 60 0.06 1.46 11.33
N ALA A 61 -0.30 0.39 12.03
CA ALA A 61 0.42 -0.08 13.20
C ALA A 61 1.88 -0.45 12.87
N LEU A 62 2.13 -1.10 11.73
CA LEU A 62 3.48 -1.33 11.22
C LEU A 62 4.24 -0.02 10.96
N LEU A 63 3.60 0.98 10.35
CA LEU A 63 4.21 2.30 10.13
C LEU A 63 4.51 3.03 11.45
N GLN A 64 3.71 2.80 12.48
CA GLN A 64 3.94 3.30 13.85
C GLN A 64 4.97 2.46 14.63
N MET A 65 5.57 1.44 14.02
CA MET A 65 6.48 0.47 14.66
C MET A 65 5.84 -0.29 15.84
N LYS A 66 4.51 -0.44 15.84
CA LYS A 66 3.74 -1.19 16.84
C LYS A 66 3.44 -2.60 16.32
N TRP A 67 4.38 -3.50 16.55
CA TRP A 67 4.35 -4.86 16.02
C TRP A 67 3.21 -5.72 16.59
N GLU A 68 2.93 -5.58 17.88
CA GLU A 68 1.87 -6.34 18.57
C GLU A 68 0.48 -5.94 18.04
N ASP A 69 0.23 -4.63 17.93
CA ASP A 69 -1.00 -4.09 17.36
C ASP A 69 -1.18 -4.52 15.89
N ALA A 70 -0.10 -4.54 15.10
CA ALA A 70 -0.15 -4.99 13.72
C ALA A 70 -0.51 -6.48 13.61
N TRP A 71 0.06 -7.32 14.48
CA TRP A 71 -0.23 -8.74 14.52
C TRP A 71 -1.67 -9.02 14.96
N SER A 72 -2.16 -8.31 15.98
CA SER A 72 -3.54 -8.43 16.46
C SER A 72 -4.55 -7.92 15.44
N ALA A 73 -4.21 -6.88 14.67
CA ALA A 73 -5.11 -6.31 13.68
C ALA A 73 -5.24 -7.21 12.44
N ASN A 74 -4.12 -7.62 11.84
CA ASN A 74 -4.13 -8.59 10.75
C ASN A 74 -2.72 -9.16 10.52
N PRO A 75 -2.43 -10.42 10.91
CA PRO A 75 -1.08 -11.00 10.77
C PRO A 75 -0.66 -11.20 9.30
N MET A 76 -1.60 -11.21 8.36
CA MET A 76 -1.32 -11.35 6.93
C MET A 76 -0.47 -10.18 6.41
N ILE A 77 -0.47 -9.04 7.09
CA ILE A 77 0.30 -7.85 6.70
C ILE A 77 1.81 -8.14 6.64
N PHE A 78 2.31 -9.02 7.51
CA PHE A 78 3.73 -9.39 7.58
C PHE A 78 4.20 -10.19 6.36
N GLY A 79 3.31 -10.95 5.73
CA GLY A 79 3.59 -11.61 4.45
C GLY A 79 3.33 -10.68 3.27
N LEU A 80 2.25 -9.91 3.33
CA LEU A 80 1.80 -9.08 2.22
C LEU A 80 2.78 -7.93 1.92
N VAL A 81 3.28 -7.24 2.94
CA VAL A 81 4.17 -6.07 2.77
C VAL A 81 5.48 -6.46 2.06
N PRO A 82 6.23 -7.50 2.49
CA PRO A 82 7.44 -7.94 1.78
C PRO A 82 7.16 -8.39 0.35
N VAL A 83 6.07 -9.11 0.11
CA VAL A 83 5.69 -9.57 -1.24
C VAL A 83 5.39 -8.37 -2.14
N LEU A 84 4.63 -7.38 -1.66
CA LEU A 84 4.35 -6.16 -2.42
C LEU A 84 5.64 -5.40 -2.75
N ILE A 85 6.53 -5.21 -1.77
CA ILE A 85 7.84 -4.58 -1.98
C ILE A 85 8.64 -5.34 -3.05
N PHE A 86 8.71 -6.67 -2.96
CA PHE A 86 9.43 -7.49 -3.93
C PHE A 86 8.83 -7.37 -5.34
N LEU A 87 7.51 -7.38 -5.48
CA LEU A 87 6.83 -7.22 -6.77
C LEU A 87 7.11 -5.85 -7.39
N ILE A 88 7.06 -4.78 -6.59
CA ILE A 88 7.36 -3.41 -7.04
C ILE A 88 8.81 -3.30 -7.48
N LEU A 89 9.76 -3.81 -6.68
CA LEU A 89 11.19 -3.80 -7.04
C LEU A 89 11.45 -4.60 -8.31
N ARG A 90 10.83 -5.77 -8.46
CA ARG A 90 10.96 -6.61 -9.65
C ARG A 90 10.38 -5.94 -10.89
N ASP A 91 9.22 -5.31 -10.77
CA ASP A 91 8.60 -4.56 -11.86
C ASP A 91 9.48 -3.38 -12.29
N PHE A 92 9.97 -2.61 -11.33
CA PHE A 92 10.89 -1.51 -11.56
C PHE A 92 12.19 -1.97 -12.23
N HIS A 93 12.77 -3.08 -11.77
CA HIS A 93 13.96 -3.67 -12.36
C HIS A 93 13.74 -4.15 -13.79
N ARG A 94 12.60 -4.80 -14.08
CA ARG A 94 12.22 -5.17 -15.45
C ARG A 94 12.01 -3.95 -16.34
N PHE A 95 11.39 -2.90 -15.82
CA PHE A 95 11.16 -1.66 -16.55
C PHE A 95 12.50 -1.01 -16.94
N ILE A 96 13.47 -0.96 -16.02
CA ILE A 96 14.83 -0.47 -16.31
C ILE A 96 15.50 -1.34 -17.38
N HIS A 97 15.53 -2.67 -17.21
CA HIS A 97 16.17 -3.56 -18.18
C HIS A 97 15.56 -3.50 -19.59
N ARG A 98 14.23 -3.35 -19.70
CA ARG A 98 13.56 -3.19 -21.00
C ARG A 98 13.91 -1.88 -21.71
N GLN A 99 14.28 -0.82 -20.97
CA GLN A 99 14.70 0.46 -21.55
C GLN A 99 16.18 0.46 -21.95
N THR A 100 17.05 -0.25 -21.21
CA THR A 100 18.49 -0.33 -21.52
C THR A 100 18.80 -1.24 -22.71
N GLY A 101 17.94 -2.23 -23.01
CA GLY A 101 18.08 -3.10 -24.19
C GLY A 101 17.56 -2.51 -25.52
N SER A 102 17.01 -1.29 -25.51
CA SER A 102 16.49 -0.59 -26.69
C SER A 102 17.28 0.69 -27.04
N MET A 103 18.47 0.87 -26.46
CA MET A 103 19.42 1.93 -26.81
C MET A 103 20.63 1.33 -27.51
#